data_AF-A0A1J1HRH0-F1
#
_entry.id   AF-A0A1J1HRH0-F1
#
_cell.length_a   1.000
_cell.length_b   1.000
_cell.length_c   1.000
_cell.angle_alpha   90.00
_cell.angle_beta   90.00
_cell.angle_gamma   90.00
#
_symmetry.space_group_name_H-M   'P 1'
#
loop_
_entity.id
_entity.type
_entity.pdbx_description
1 polymer ?
#
loop_
_entity_poly.entity_id
_entity_poly.type
_entity_poly.pdbx_seq_one_letter_code
_entity_poly.pdbx_strand_id
1 'polypeptide(L)'
;MEAITMNVLCEDVMLIIFEYLGTNDLKTSTLVCKRWNNIIGNYASTMRKFPLVLSETNFMEKEISKLNRKYYKIKLYWFDPDDEFVENIAKHLSHIQCFEMDCLTLSVNQFIKIFNSLKMCKSLMLCSVFLTNSDNKYEAIITSGSAKCVYFYTNALKTDCKFLDILKAHGISNFKCIS
;
A
#
# COMPACT_ATOMS: atom_id res chain seq x y z
N MET A 1 -4.25 18.78 45.16
CA MET A 1 -3.34 18.12 44.20
C MET A 1 -3.97 18.31 42.84
N GLU A 2 -3.46 19.22 42.02
CA GLU A 2 -4.02 19.46 40.68
C GLU A 2 -3.79 18.22 39.82
N ALA A 3 -4.85 17.70 39.21
CA ALA A 3 -4.73 16.59 38.28
C ALA A 3 -3.99 17.09 37.03
N ILE A 4 -2.71 16.74 36.90
CA ILE A 4 -1.97 16.98 35.66
C ILE A 4 -2.60 16.11 34.58
N THR A 5 -3.26 16.74 33.62
CA THR A 5 -3.91 16.03 32.51
C THR A 5 -2.92 15.86 31.36
N MET A 6 -2.98 14.75 30.63
CA MET A 6 -2.16 14.58 29.41
C MET A 6 -2.35 15.71 28.39
N ASN A 7 -3.48 16.42 28.44
CA ASN A 7 -3.83 17.49 27.51
C ASN A 7 -2.99 18.76 27.69
N VAL A 8 -2.12 18.87 28.70
CA VAL A 8 -1.20 20.01 28.85
C VAL A 8 0.19 19.73 28.26
N LEU A 9 0.50 18.48 27.89
CA LEU A 9 1.77 18.11 27.26
C LEU A 9 1.91 18.78 25.89
N CYS A 10 3.14 19.08 25.46
CA CYS A 10 3.40 19.55 24.10
C CYS A 10 3.20 18.43 23.07
N GLU A 11 3.04 18.79 21.80
CA GLU A 11 2.76 17.81 20.74
C GLU A 11 3.87 16.76 20.58
N ASP A 12 5.14 17.16 20.69
CA ASP A 12 6.29 16.26 20.56
C ASP A 12 6.27 15.15 21.62
N VAL A 13 6.00 15.50 22.88
CA VAL A 13 5.91 14.52 23.97
C VAL A 13 4.68 13.61 23.78
N MET A 14 3.55 14.18 23.37
CA MET A 14 2.37 13.39 23.05
C MET A 14 2.61 12.41 21.89
N LEU A 15 3.34 12.84 20.86
CA LEU A 15 3.71 11.99 19.73
C LEU A 15 4.56 10.82 20.18
N ILE A 16 5.58 11.04 21.02
CA ILE A 16 6.41 9.98 21.59
C ILE A 16 5.53 8.97 22.33
N ILE A 17 4.56 9.42 23.15
CA ILE A 17 3.63 8.52 23.84
C ILE A 17 2.81 7.67 22.85
N PHE A 18 2.26 8.30 21.81
CA PHE A 18 1.49 7.61 20.78
C PHE A 18 2.33 6.64 19.93
N GLU A 19 3.63 6.90 19.79
CA GLU A 19 4.58 5.99 19.14
C GLU A 19 4.82 4.70 19.95
N TYR A 20 4.51 4.65 21.24
CA TYR A 20 4.55 3.41 22.02
C TYR A 20 3.25 2.59 21.92
N LEU A 21 2.14 3.17 21.47
CA LEU A 21 0.86 2.46 21.41
C LEU A 21 0.79 1.44 20.27
N GLY A 22 0.13 0.31 20.51
CA GLY A 22 -0.25 -0.62 19.44
C GLY A 22 -1.31 -0.02 18.51
N THR A 23 -1.53 -0.62 17.34
CA THR A 23 -2.50 -0.11 16.34
C THR A 23 -3.91 0.07 16.92
N ASN A 24 -4.38 -0.88 17.73
CA ASN A 24 -5.73 -0.82 18.31
C ASN A 24 -5.84 0.29 19.36
N ASP A 25 -4.86 0.41 20.27
CA ASP A 25 -4.85 1.44 21.30
C ASP A 25 -4.72 2.84 20.70
N LEU A 26 -3.90 2.97 19.65
CA LEU A 26 -3.75 4.21 18.91
C LEU A 26 -5.06 4.58 18.20
N LYS A 27 -5.78 3.60 17.63
CA LYS A 27 -7.10 3.83 17.01
C LYS A 27 -8.09 4.36 18.04
N THR A 28 -8.16 3.74 19.21
CA THR A 28 -9.00 4.20 20.32
C THR A 28 -8.59 5.60 20.79
N SER A 29 -7.29 5.89 20.81
CA SER A 29 -6.75 7.21 21.18
C SER A 29 -7.20 8.33 20.23
N THR A 30 -7.44 8.04 18.95
CA THR A 30 -8.01 9.03 18.01
C THR A 30 -9.43 9.48 18.39
N LEU A 31 -10.15 8.68 19.19
CA LEU A 31 -11.53 8.97 19.59
C LEU A 31 -11.63 9.77 20.89
N VAL A 32 -10.53 9.94 21.62
CA VAL A 32 -10.50 10.61 22.94
C VAL A 32 -10.84 12.10 22.83
N CYS A 33 -10.14 12.83 21.97
CA CYS A 33 -10.46 14.24 21.69
C CYS A 33 -9.87 14.71 20.36
N LYS A 34 -10.32 15.88 19.89
CA LYS A 34 -9.87 16.49 18.61
C LYS A 34 -8.36 16.69 18.53
N ARG A 35 -7.72 17.09 19.64
CA ARG A 35 -6.27 17.31 19.70
C ARG A 35 -5.49 16.02 19.45
N TRP A 36 -5.89 14.93 20.08
CA TRP A 36 -5.24 13.63 19.93
C TRP A 36 -5.39 13.11 18.50
N ASN A 37 -6.60 13.24 17.92
CA ASN A 37 -6.84 12.89 16.53
C ASN A 37 -5.93 13.67 15.57
N ASN A 38 -5.73 14.97 15.79
CA ASN A 38 -4.82 15.78 14.96
C ASN A 38 -3.36 15.35 15.09
N ILE A 39 -2.85 15.14 16.31
CA ILE A 39 -1.47 14.69 16.52
C ILE A 39 -1.26 13.31 15.89
N ILE A 40 -2.19 12.37 16.10
CA ILE A 40 -2.05 11.02 15.54
C ILE A 40 -2.15 11.05 14.01
N GLY A 41 -3.08 11.84 13.46
CA GLY A 41 -3.40 11.86 12.03
C GLY A 41 -2.42 12.65 11.15
N ASN A 42 -1.65 13.58 11.72
CA ASN A 42 -0.76 14.45 10.94
C ASN A 42 0.71 13.98 10.93
N TYR A 43 1.11 13.11 11.85
CA TYR A 43 2.49 12.67 11.96
C TYR A 43 2.70 11.31 11.28
N ALA A 44 3.76 11.23 10.47
CA ALA A 44 4.02 10.04 9.66
C ALA A 44 4.28 8.80 10.53
N SER A 45 4.98 8.94 11.66
CA SER A 45 5.37 7.85 12.56
C SER A 45 4.19 7.10 13.16
N THR A 46 3.15 7.82 13.59
CA THR A 46 1.88 7.26 14.06
C THR A 46 1.04 6.73 12.89
N MET A 47 0.98 7.46 11.78
CA MET A 47 0.24 7.03 10.58
C MET A 47 0.80 5.77 9.92
N ARG A 48 2.09 5.41 10.13
CA ARG A 48 2.63 4.12 9.67
C ARG A 48 1.86 2.92 10.22
N LYS A 49 1.26 3.08 11.40
CA LYS A 49 0.51 2.03 12.11
C LYS A 49 -0.93 1.89 11.62
N PHE A 50 -1.40 2.81 10.78
CA PHE A 50 -2.73 2.81 10.15
C PHE A 50 -2.61 2.61 8.64
N PRO A 51 -2.31 1.38 8.17
CA PRO A 51 -2.43 1.11 6.75
C PRO A 51 -3.89 1.30 6.32
N LEU A 52 -4.09 1.91 5.17
CA LEU A 52 -5.37 1.81 4.48
C LEU A 52 -5.47 0.41 3.89
N VAL A 53 -6.50 -0.34 4.26
CA VAL A 53 -6.71 -1.71 3.79
C VAL A 53 -7.95 -1.75 2.90
N LEU A 54 -7.73 -1.90 1.60
CA LEU A 54 -8.78 -2.04 0.60
C LEU A 54 -8.90 -3.53 0.25
N SER A 55 -10.10 -4.07 0.45
CA SER A 55 -10.45 -5.46 0.18
C SER A 55 -11.88 -5.55 -0.32
N GLU A 56 -12.27 -6.68 -0.93
CA GLU A 56 -13.61 -6.91 -1.45
C GLU A 56 -14.72 -6.56 -0.44
N THR A 57 -14.53 -6.89 0.83
CA THR A 57 -15.53 -6.62 1.89
C THR A 57 -15.67 -5.15 2.26
N ASN A 58 -14.62 -4.34 2.06
CA ASN A 58 -14.60 -2.91 2.37
C ASN A 58 -14.73 -2.03 1.12
N PHE A 59 -14.87 -2.66 -0.06
CA PHE A 59 -14.89 -2.02 -1.38
C PHE A 59 -16.17 -1.19 -1.61
N MET A 60 -17.24 -1.47 -0.86
CA MET A 60 -18.52 -0.77 -0.98
C MET A 60 -18.42 0.69 -0.46
N GLU A 61 -18.07 1.58 -1.41
CA GLU A 61 -18.48 2.99 -1.55
C GLU A 61 -17.90 4.10 -0.64
N LYS A 62 -17.16 3.84 0.46
CA LYS A 62 -16.78 4.94 1.39
C LYS A 62 -15.29 5.19 1.65
N GLU A 63 -14.38 4.35 1.20
CA GLU A 63 -12.95 4.46 1.56
C GLU A 63 -12.13 5.27 0.53
N ILE A 64 -12.45 5.17 -0.76
CA ILE A 64 -11.72 5.86 -1.84
C ILE A 64 -11.93 7.38 -1.78
N SER A 65 -13.15 7.85 -1.51
CA SER A 65 -13.43 9.28 -1.29
C SER A 65 -12.76 9.85 -0.03
N LYS A 66 -12.27 8.99 0.88
CA LYS A 66 -11.47 9.35 2.05
C LYS A 66 -9.96 9.27 1.80
N LEU A 67 -9.52 9.06 0.54
CA LEU A 67 -8.12 9.16 0.13
C LEU A 67 -7.55 10.60 0.17
N ASN A 68 -8.32 11.57 0.67
CA ASN A 68 -7.84 12.92 1.00
C ASN A 68 -6.80 12.93 2.13
N ARG A 69 -6.59 11.81 2.84
CA ARG A 69 -5.55 11.68 3.85
C ARG A 69 -4.25 11.18 3.24
N LYS A 70 -3.12 11.71 3.70
CA LYS A 70 -1.79 11.19 3.36
C LYS A 70 -1.56 9.87 4.10
N TYR A 71 -1.82 8.75 3.43
CA TYR A 71 -1.51 7.44 3.97
C TYR A 71 -0.02 7.13 3.83
N TYR A 72 0.56 6.59 4.90
CA TYR A 72 1.92 6.08 4.84
C TYR A 72 1.99 4.74 4.09
N LYS A 73 1.00 3.87 4.35
CA LYS A 73 0.90 2.51 3.81
C LYS A 73 -0.50 2.25 3.22
N ILE A 74 -0.55 1.66 2.02
CA ILE A 74 -1.78 1.06 1.46
C ILE A 74 -1.57 -0.45 1.31
N LYS A 75 -2.62 -1.22 1.60
CA LYS A 75 -2.74 -2.65 1.30
C LYS A 75 -3.97 -2.90 0.43
N LEU A 76 -3.78 -3.62 -0.66
CA LEU A 76 -4.81 -4.15 -1.53
C LEU A 76 -4.88 -5.66 -1.33
N TYR A 77 -6.06 -6.20 -1.02
CA TYR A 77 -6.21 -7.60 -0.62
C TYR A 77 -7.47 -8.24 -1.20
N TRP A 78 -7.33 -9.37 -1.92
CA TRP A 78 -8.44 -10.26 -2.31
C TRP A 78 -9.56 -9.58 -3.11
N PHE A 79 -9.26 -9.08 -4.30
CA PHE A 79 -10.28 -8.69 -5.28
C PHE A 79 -9.65 -8.47 -6.66
N ASP A 80 -10.50 -8.43 -7.68
CA ASP A 80 -10.12 -8.12 -9.05
C ASP A 80 -10.52 -6.67 -9.38
N PRO A 81 -9.59 -5.70 -9.29
CA PRO A 81 -9.89 -4.30 -9.55
C PRO A 81 -10.25 -4.03 -11.02
N ASP A 82 -11.29 -3.24 -11.23
CA ASP A 82 -11.61 -2.66 -12.53
C ASP A 82 -10.71 -1.46 -12.87
N ASP A 83 -10.81 -0.98 -14.12
CA ASP A 83 -10.00 0.14 -14.59
C ASP A 83 -10.34 1.45 -13.86
N GLU A 84 -11.59 1.66 -13.46
CA GLU A 84 -12.01 2.84 -12.71
C GLU A 84 -11.35 2.89 -11.33
N PHE A 85 -11.31 1.77 -10.62
CA PHE A 85 -10.60 1.64 -9.36
C PHE A 85 -9.12 1.95 -9.53
N VAL A 86 -8.49 1.39 -10.56
CA VAL A 86 -7.07 1.61 -10.84
C VAL A 86 -6.78 3.06 -11.18
N GLU A 87 -7.67 3.73 -11.93
CA GLU A 87 -7.62 5.19 -12.14
C GLU A 87 -7.70 5.98 -10.84
N ASN A 88 -8.64 5.61 -9.98
CA ASN A 88 -8.85 6.34 -8.74
C ASN A 88 -7.69 6.15 -7.79
N ILE A 89 -7.24 4.92 -7.56
CA ILE A 89 -6.15 4.68 -6.62
C ILE A 89 -4.84 5.31 -7.09
N ALA A 90 -4.50 5.20 -8.38
CA ALA A 90 -3.28 5.75 -8.97
C ALA A 90 -3.09 7.25 -8.66
N LYS A 91 -4.17 8.03 -8.65
CA LYS A 91 -4.14 9.47 -8.32
C LYS A 91 -3.62 9.76 -6.90
N HIS A 92 -3.72 8.80 -5.99
CA HIS A 92 -3.34 8.95 -4.58
C HIS A 92 -1.99 8.28 -4.22
N LEU A 93 -1.33 7.60 -5.17
CA LEU A 93 -0.12 6.82 -4.92
C LEU A 93 1.18 7.63 -4.85
N SER A 94 1.16 8.89 -5.30
CA SER A 94 2.36 9.72 -5.45
C SER A 94 3.13 9.95 -4.15
N HIS A 95 2.47 9.91 -2.99
CA HIS A 95 3.05 10.22 -1.68
C HIS A 95 3.21 9.01 -0.76
N ILE A 96 2.87 7.82 -1.23
CA ILE A 96 2.86 6.61 -0.42
C ILE A 96 4.27 6.06 -0.28
N GLN A 97 4.67 5.68 0.93
CA GLN A 97 5.99 5.09 1.21
C GLN A 97 5.97 3.57 1.21
N CYS A 98 4.83 2.94 1.54
CA CYS A 98 4.67 1.49 1.56
C CYS A 98 3.41 1.09 0.78
N PHE A 99 3.55 0.16 -0.16
CA PHE A 99 2.43 -0.37 -0.93
C PHE A 99 2.46 -1.89 -0.93
N GLU A 100 1.33 -2.52 -0.68
CA GLU A 100 1.19 -3.96 -0.59
C GLU A 100 0.01 -4.41 -1.44
N MET A 101 0.24 -5.39 -2.30
CA MET A 101 -0.78 -6.10 -3.07
C MET A 101 -0.75 -7.56 -2.65
N ASP A 102 -1.91 -8.14 -2.39
CA ASP A 102 -2.01 -9.53 -1.97
C ASP A 102 -3.26 -10.20 -2.56
N CYS A 103 -3.08 -11.32 -3.26
CA CYS A 103 -4.14 -12.07 -3.94
C CYS A 103 -5.01 -11.17 -4.85
N LEU A 104 -4.39 -10.52 -5.85
CA LEU A 104 -5.08 -9.68 -6.82
C LEU A 104 -4.87 -10.21 -8.24
N THR A 105 -5.88 -10.07 -9.09
CA THR A 105 -5.71 -10.21 -10.56
C THR A 105 -5.76 -8.84 -11.21
N LEU A 106 -4.74 -8.50 -12.00
CA LEU A 106 -4.60 -7.21 -12.69
C LEU A 106 -4.30 -7.44 -14.16
N SER A 107 -4.75 -6.58 -15.05
CA SER A 107 -4.15 -6.53 -16.39
C SER A 107 -2.72 -5.96 -16.30
N VAL A 108 -1.87 -6.31 -17.26
CA VAL A 108 -0.51 -5.72 -17.35
C VAL A 108 -0.55 -4.19 -17.33
N ASN A 109 -1.52 -3.59 -18.03
CA ASN A 109 -1.70 -2.14 -18.09
C ASN A 109 -2.09 -1.57 -16.72
N GLN A 110 -3.00 -2.22 -16.00
CA GLN A 110 -3.40 -1.82 -14.66
C GLN A 110 -2.21 -1.87 -13.68
N PHE A 111 -1.42 -2.94 -13.72
CA PHE A 111 -0.23 -3.06 -12.88
C PHE A 111 0.80 -1.97 -13.18
N ILE A 112 1.15 -1.76 -14.46
CA ILE A 112 2.10 -0.71 -14.87
C ILE A 112 1.63 0.65 -14.38
N LYS A 113 0.33 0.92 -14.48
CA LYS A 113 -0.25 2.18 -14.06
C LYS A 113 -0.16 2.41 -12.56
N ILE A 114 -0.46 1.39 -11.75
CA ILE A 114 -0.26 1.44 -10.29
C ILE A 114 1.23 1.66 -10.00
N PHE A 115 2.10 0.87 -10.61
CA PHE A 115 3.54 0.91 -10.39
C PHE A 115 4.14 2.28 -10.70
N ASN A 116 3.82 2.86 -11.86
CA ASN A 116 4.31 4.17 -12.28
C ASN A 116 3.78 5.32 -11.39
N SER A 117 2.69 5.09 -10.67
CA SER A 117 2.12 6.08 -9.76
C SER A 117 2.80 6.09 -8.38
N LEU A 118 3.56 5.04 -8.03
CA LEU A 118 4.25 4.86 -6.74
C LEU A 118 5.58 5.62 -6.63
N LYS A 119 5.60 6.90 -6.99
CA LYS A 119 6.83 7.72 -7.13
C LYS A 119 7.71 7.82 -5.89
N MET A 120 7.11 7.83 -4.69
CA MET A 120 7.82 7.93 -3.41
C MET A 120 7.82 6.62 -2.61
N CYS A 121 7.39 5.52 -3.23
CA CYS A 121 7.29 4.23 -2.57
C CYS A 121 8.68 3.66 -2.28
N LYS A 122 8.98 3.47 -1.00
CA LYS A 122 10.22 2.87 -0.51
C LYS A 122 10.10 1.36 -0.38
N SER A 123 8.86 0.87 -0.24
CA SER A 123 8.59 -0.56 -0.03
C SER A 123 7.35 -1.01 -0.79
N LEU A 124 7.55 -1.79 -1.85
CA LEU A 124 6.50 -2.50 -2.57
C LEU A 124 6.54 -3.99 -2.19
N MET A 125 5.40 -4.55 -1.82
CA MET A 125 5.21 -5.98 -1.51
C MET A 125 4.10 -6.54 -2.38
N LEU A 126 4.35 -7.65 -3.06
CA LEU A 126 3.40 -8.29 -3.98
C LEU A 126 3.25 -9.78 -3.62
N CYS A 127 2.17 -10.16 -2.99
CA CYS A 127 1.87 -11.55 -2.63
C CYS A 127 0.82 -12.10 -3.58
N SER A 128 1.06 -13.24 -4.23
CA SER A 128 0.04 -13.91 -5.06
C SER A 128 -0.69 -12.97 -6.04
N VAL A 129 0.06 -12.11 -6.75
CA VAL A 129 -0.52 -11.17 -7.71
C VAL A 129 -0.46 -11.79 -9.10
N PHE A 130 -1.59 -11.87 -9.78
CA PHE A 130 -1.71 -12.45 -11.11
C PHE A 130 -1.87 -11.36 -12.14
N LEU A 131 -1.04 -11.39 -13.19
CA LEU A 131 -1.17 -10.48 -14.32
C LEU A 131 -1.83 -11.16 -15.51
N THR A 132 -2.79 -10.50 -16.13
CA THR A 132 -3.45 -10.95 -17.36
C THR A 132 -3.02 -10.08 -18.53
N ASN A 133 -2.71 -10.73 -19.66
CA ASN A 133 -2.54 -10.05 -20.95
C ASN A 133 -3.80 -10.20 -21.81
N SER A 134 -3.87 -9.52 -22.95
CA SER A 134 -4.99 -9.58 -23.92
C SER A 134 -5.42 -11.00 -24.32
N ASP A 135 -4.51 -11.97 -24.18
CA ASP A 135 -4.75 -13.38 -24.51
C ASP A 135 -5.27 -14.21 -23.32
N ASN A 136 -5.68 -13.57 -22.20
CA ASN A 136 -6.13 -14.19 -20.95
C ASN A 136 -5.15 -15.22 -20.35
N LYS A 137 -3.87 -15.12 -20.70
CA LYS A 137 -2.81 -15.90 -20.05
C LYS A 137 -2.42 -15.22 -18.74
N TYR A 138 -2.32 -16.01 -17.69
CA TYR A 138 -1.88 -15.57 -16.37
C TYR A 138 -0.37 -15.67 -16.24
N GLU A 139 0.27 -14.57 -15.87
CA GLU A 139 1.65 -14.55 -15.37
C GLU A 139 1.58 -14.26 -13.87
N ALA A 140 2.01 -15.21 -13.04
CA ALA A 140 1.94 -15.06 -11.58
C ALA A 140 3.21 -14.41 -11.00
N ILE A 141 3.00 -13.39 -10.19
CA ILE A 141 4.01 -12.70 -9.39
C ILE A 141 3.84 -13.17 -7.94
N ILE A 142 4.82 -13.92 -7.42
CA ILE A 142 4.83 -14.33 -6.02
C ILE A 142 6.08 -13.73 -5.39
N THR A 143 5.97 -12.63 -4.65
CA THR A 143 7.11 -12.06 -3.92
C THR A 143 7.00 -12.37 -2.44
N SER A 144 8.10 -12.82 -1.84
CA SER A 144 8.28 -12.84 -0.40
C SER A 144 9.48 -11.97 -0.02
N GLY A 145 9.26 -10.85 0.65
CA GLY A 145 10.32 -10.06 1.29
C GLY A 145 10.34 -8.56 0.98
N SER A 146 10.90 -7.79 1.91
CA SER A 146 11.00 -6.32 1.85
C SER A 146 11.85 -5.85 0.67
N ALA A 147 11.22 -5.14 -0.26
CA ALA A 147 11.77 -4.11 -1.15
C ALA A 147 13.23 -4.30 -1.58
N LYS A 148 13.46 -5.26 -2.48
CA LYS A 148 14.57 -5.26 -3.45
C LYS A 148 14.46 -6.35 -4.52
N CYS A 149 13.55 -7.31 -4.36
CA CYS A 149 13.34 -8.37 -5.35
C CYS A 149 11.84 -8.65 -5.49
N VAL A 150 11.32 -8.48 -6.71
CA VAL A 150 10.04 -9.06 -7.14
C VAL A 150 10.37 -10.43 -7.70
N TYR A 151 9.86 -11.48 -7.05
CA TYR A 151 9.97 -12.86 -7.49
C TYR A 151 8.74 -13.24 -8.32
N PHE A 152 8.97 -14.01 -9.39
CA PHE A 152 7.95 -14.47 -10.32
C PHE A 152 7.94 -16.00 -10.28
N TYR A 153 6.76 -16.60 -10.20
CA TYR A 153 6.60 -18.05 -10.27
C TYR A 153 5.59 -18.34 -11.37
N THR A 154 6.07 -18.69 -12.57
CA THR A 154 5.19 -19.11 -13.65
C THR A 154 5.08 -20.63 -13.65
N ASN A 155 3.87 -21.16 -13.45
CA ASN A 155 3.57 -22.57 -13.77
C ASN A 155 3.44 -22.82 -15.28
N ALA A 156 3.70 -21.81 -16.11
CA ALA A 156 3.75 -21.92 -17.57
C ALA A 156 5.21 -21.89 -18.05
N LEU A 157 5.65 -23.02 -18.59
CA LEU A 157 6.91 -23.25 -19.29
C LEU A 157 7.39 -22.05 -20.14
N LYS A 158 8.67 -21.65 -19.97
CA LYS A 158 9.50 -20.95 -20.96
C LYS A 158 9.02 -19.57 -21.46
N THR A 159 8.81 -18.60 -20.57
CA THR A 159 8.75 -17.17 -20.96
C THR A 159 9.35 -16.21 -19.93
N ASP A 160 10.50 -16.55 -19.34
CA ASP A 160 11.14 -15.74 -18.29
C ASP A 160 11.78 -14.41 -18.77
N CYS A 161 12.07 -14.24 -20.07
CA CYS A 161 12.73 -13.01 -20.55
C CYS A 161 11.74 -11.93 -21.01
N LYS A 162 10.60 -12.31 -21.60
CA LYS A 162 9.71 -11.34 -22.27
C LYS A 162 9.04 -10.36 -21.29
N PHE A 163 8.66 -10.82 -20.10
CA PHE A 163 8.03 -9.95 -19.11
C PHE A 163 9.02 -8.96 -18.48
N LEU A 164 10.23 -9.43 -18.17
CA LEU A 164 11.33 -8.53 -17.75
C LEU A 164 11.67 -7.53 -18.85
N ASP A 165 11.62 -7.94 -20.12
CA ASP A 165 11.83 -7.03 -21.24
C ASP A 165 10.67 -6.05 -21.42
N ILE A 166 9.42 -6.44 -21.15
CA ILE A 166 8.27 -5.52 -21.07
C ILE A 166 8.49 -4.49 -19.96
N LEU A 167 8.84 -4.93 -18.75
CA LEU A 167 9.09 -4.03 -17.63
C LEU A 167 10.29 -3.10 -17.89
N LYS A 168 11.37 -3.62 -18.48
CA LYS A 168 12.53 -2.82 -18.90
C LYS A 168 12.18 -1.84 -20.03
N ALA A 169 11.40 -2.26 -21.01
CA ALA A 169 10.91 -1.40 -22.09
C ALA A 169 10.04 -0.24 -21.56
N HIS A 170 9.37 -0.46 -20.42
CA HIS A 170 8.62 0.56 -19.71
C HIS A 170 9.46 1.30 -18.64
N GLY A 171 10.79 1.18 -18.68
CA GLY A 171 11.72 1.97 -17.87
C GLY A 171 11.97 1.44 -16.46
N ILE A 172 11.52 0.23 -16.14
CA ILE A 172 11.63 -0.35 -14.81
C ILE A 172 12.85 -1.29 -14.75
N SER A 173 13.92 -0.84 -14.11
CA SER A 173 15.26 -1.45 -14.21
C SER A 173 15.74 -2.25 -12.99
N ASN A 174 14.98 -2.28 -11.88
CA ASN A 174 15.40 -2.91 -10.62
C ASN A 174 14.67 -4.24 -10.34
N PHE A 175 14.92 -5.26 -11.17
CA PHE A 175 14.43 -6.61 -10.92
C PHE A 175 15.56 -7.63 -10.90
N LYS A 176 15.42 -8.63 -10.02
CA LYS A 176 16.33 -9.77 -9.96
C LYS A 176 15.50 -11.03 -10.14
N CYS A 177 15.67 -11.70 -11.28
CA CYS A 177 15.12 -13.02 -11.51
C CYS A 177 15.95 -14.01 -10.69
N ILE A 178 15.29 -14.84 -9.87
CA ILE A 178 15.95 -15.96 -9.21
C ILE A 178 15.36 -17.23 -9.83
N SER A 179 16.22 -17.95 -10.54
CA SER A 179 15.98 -19.28 -11.08
C SER A 179 16.01 -20.34 -9.98
#